data_AF-A0A7W1QBL0-F1
#
_entry.id   AF-A0A7W1QBL0-F1
#
_cell.length_a   1.000
_cell.length_b   1.000
_cell.length_c   1.000
_cell.angle_alpha   90.00
_cell.angle_beta   90.00
_cell.angle_gamma   90.00
#
_symmetry.space_group_name_H-M   'P 1'
#
loop_
_entity.id
_entity.type
_entity.pdbx_description
1 polymer ?
#
loop_
_entity_poly.entity_id
_entity_poly.type
_entity_poly.pdbx_seq_one_letter_code
_entity_poly.pdbx_strand_id
1 'polypeptide(L)'
;MNASLAPQGSIADVHEAVQRISAATGIVFEYEGPTDEEATIYREIFQPDRYGDRWAPVLIAWADPDDSDIPFERDNHVAAGVAVPRIPSTRFEDVYVSGWLALNADDPNLPGFDLPGQQGPVILHELGHLMGLGHVKTVGELMHPSGGGTVDLGPGDLEGLRQLGASEGCLPVMEPIDA
;
A
#
# COMPACT_ATOMS: atom_id res chain seq x y z
N MET A 1 -6.03 2.13 -9.83
CA MET A 1 -6.62 2.58 -8.54
C MET A 1 -8.13 2.64 -8.67
N ASN A 2 -8.87 2.09 -7.69
CA ASN A 2 -10.33 2.21 -7.61
C ASN A 2 -10.69 3.29 -6.58
N ALA A 3 -11.06 4.47 -7.05
CA ALA A 3 -11.34 5.63 -6.22
C ALA A 3 -12.85 5.96 -6.11
N SER A 4 -13.71 4.97 -6.37
CA SER A 4 -15.17 5.16 -6.39
C SER A 4 -15.75 5.65 -5.05
N LEU A 5 -15.15 5.23 -3.93
CA LEU A 5 -15.50 5.65 -2.57
C LEU A 5 -14.50 6.65 -1.96
N ALA A 6 -13.55 7.16 -2.76
CA ALA A 6 -12.52 8.05 -2.25
C ALA A 6 -13.08 9.45 -1.94
N PRO A 7 -12.75 10.05 -0.79
CA PRO A 7 -13.03 11.46 -0.56
C PRO A 7 -12.35 12.37 -1.58
N GLN A 8 -12.96 13.52 -1.82
CA GLN A 8 -12.42 14.49 -2.78
C GLN A 8 -11.04 14.99 -2.32
N GLY A 9 -10.02 14.70 -3.12
CA GLY A 9 -8.63 15.08 -2.85
C GLY A 9 -7.71 13.90 -2.63
N SER A 10 -8.23 12.73 -2.24
CA SER A 10 -7.38 11.58 -1.86
C SER A 10 -6.56 10.99 -3.01
N ILE A 11 -6.99 11.17 -4.26
CA ILE A 11 -6.19 10.76 -5.43
C ILE A 11 -4.86 11.53 -5.48
N ALA A 12 -4.88 12.84 -5.14
CA ALA A 12 -3.66 13.64 -5.09
C ALA A 12 -2.74 13.14 -3.96
N ASP A 13 -3.32 12.75 -2.82
CA ASP A 13 -2.56 12.18 -1.71
C ASP A 13 -1.87 10.87 -2.09
N VAL A 14 -2.53 10.00 -2.86
CA VAL A 14 -1.90 8.77 -3.39
C VAL A 14 -0.70 9.10 -4.28
N HIS A 15 -0.83 10.06 -5.19
CA HIS A 15 0.28 10.45 -6.06
C HIS A 15 1.46 11.02 -5.27
N GLU A 16 1.20 11.88 -4.29
CA GLU A 16 2.23 12.42 -3.39
C GLU A 16 2.91 11.32 -2.56
N ALA A 17 2.13 10.42 -1.96
CA ALA A 17 2.67 9.31 -1.18
C ALA A 17 3.56 8.39 -2.03
N VAL A 18 3.11 8.03 -3.23
CA VAL A 18 3.90 7.23 -4.19
C VAL A 18 5.18 7.97 -4.60
N GLN A 19 5.12 9.29 -4.80
CA GLN A 19 6.31 10.09 -5.09
C GLN A 19 7.33 10.03 -3.96
N ARG A 20 6.89 10.11 -2.69
CA ARG A 20 7.78 10.01 -1.53
C ARG A 20 8.41 8.63 -1.38
N ILE A 21 7.63 7.56 -1.57
CA ILE A 21 8.16 6.19 -1.59
C ILE A 21 9.17 6.01 -2.73
N SER A 22 8.85 6.52 -3.93
CA SER A 22 9.78 6.50 -5.07
C SER A 22 11.08 7.22 -4.75
N ALA A 23 11.02 8.38 -4.11
CA ALA A 23 12.22 9.13 -3.69
C ALA A 23 13.04 8.40 -2.61
N ALA A 24 12.39 7.77 -1.64
CA ALA A 24 13.05 7.05 -0.55
C ALA A 24 13.69 5.73 -1.00
N THR A 25 13.10 5.05 -1.98
CA THR A 25 13.54 3.73 -2.45
C THR A 25 14.37 3.80 -3.74
N GLY A 26 14.22 4.86 -4.53
CA GLY A 26 14.72 4.91 -5.91
C GLY A 26 13.95 4.01 -6.89
N ILE A 27 12.87 3.36 -6.45
CA ILE A 27 12.00 2.54 -7.32
C ILE A 27 11.05 3.46 -8.09
N VAL A 28 10.91 3.23 -9.38
CA VAL A 28 9.99 3.97 -10.23
C VAL A 28 8.63 3.26 -10.23
N PHE A 29 7.57 4.02 -9.92
CA PHE A 29 6.20 3.53 -9.97
C PHE A 29 5.50 4.09 -11.20
N GLU A 30 4.88 3.21 -11.98
CA GLU A 30 4.07 3.58 -13.13
C GLU A 30 2.58 3.52 -12.76
N TYR A 31 1.85 4.59 -13.05
CA TYR A 31 0.41 4.62 -12.81
C TYR A 31 -0.36 3.98 -13.97
N GLU A 32 -0.91 2.80 -13.73
CA GLU A 32 -1.71 2.02 -14.70
C GLU A 32 -3.14 2.58 -14.92
N GLY A 33 -3.49 3.69 -14.28
CA GLY A 33 -4.81 4.32 -14.44
C GLY A 33 -5.87 3.89 -13.43
N PRO A 34 -7.12 4.38 -13.62
CA PRO A 34 -8.26 3.98 -12.81
C PRO A 34 -8.68 2.53 -13.13
N THR A 35 -9.25 1.84 -12.15
CA THR A 35 -9.81 0.49 -12.30
C THR A 35 -11.12 0.39 -11.52
N ASP A 36 -11.97 -0.55 -11.90
CA ASP A 36 -13.16 -0.96 -11.15
C ASP A 36 -12.91 -2.21 -10.26
N GLU A 37 -11.66 -2.70 -10.20
CA GLU A 37 -11.28 -3.79 -9.30
C GLU A 37 -11.51 -3.38 -7.83
N GLU A 38 -12.30 -4.16 -7.11
CA GLU A 38 -12.54 -3.97 -5.67
C GLU A 38 -11.42 -4.60 -4.83
N ALA A 39 -11.16 -4.03 -3.65
CA ALA A 39 -10.23 -4.65 -2.72
C ALA A 39 -10.85 -5.90 -2.09
N THR A 40 -10.12 -7.01 -2.12
CA THR A 40 -10.50 -8.24 -1.42
C THR A 40 -9.26 -8.97 -0.88
N ILE A 41 -9.39 -9.62 0.28
CA ILE A 41 -8.33 -10.47 0.83
C ILE A 41 -7.98 -11.67 -0.08
N TYR A 42 -8.91 -12.06 -0.95
CA TYR A 42 -8.77 -13.16 -1.90
C TYR A 42 -8.19 -12.74 -3.26
N ARG A 43 -7.78 -11.47 -3.41
CA ARG A 43 -7.24 -10.95 -4.68
C ARG A 43 -6.13 -11.83 -5.24
N GLU A 44 -6.34 -12.30 -6.46
CA GLU A 44 -5.35 -13.08 -7.20
C GLU A 44 -4.22 -12.17 -7.69
N ILE A 45 -2.99 -12.66 -7.56
CA ILE A 45 -1.77 -11.95 -8.00
C ILE A 45 -1.58 -11.99 -9.52
N PHE A 46 -2.29 -12.88 -10.21
CA PHE A 46 -2.30 -13.00 -11.67
C PHE A 46 -3.75 -13.00 -12.14
N GLN A 47 -4.11 -12.04 -13.00
CA GLN A 47 -5.47 -11.85 -13.49
C GLN A 47 -5.42 -11.56 -15.00
N PRO A 48 -5.22 -12.58 -15.84
CA PRO A 48 -4.96 -12.40 -17.26
C PRO A 48 -6.09 -11.70 -18.02
N ASP A 49 -7.35 -11.95 -17.62
CA ASP A 49 -8.52 -11.32 -18.24
C ASP A 49 -8.55 -9.79 -18.03
N ARG A 50 -7.93 -9.30 -16.95
CA ARG A 50 -7.93 -7.88 -16.56
C ARG A 50 -6.61 -7.18 -16.88
N TYR A 51 -5.49 -7.82 -16.55
CA TYR A 51 -4.16 -7.21 -16.62
C TYR A 51 -3.25 -7.85 -17.68
N GLY A 52 -3.71 -8.90 -18.37
CA GLY A 52 -2.94 -9.62 -19.37
C GLY A 52 -1.87 -10.53 -18.75
N ASP A 53 -0.90 -10.94 -19.58
CA ASP A 53 0.17 -11.88 -19.22
C ASP A 53 1.28 -11.22 -18.36
N ARG A 54 0.90 -10.74 -17.17
CA ARG A 54 1.77 -10.09 -16.18
C ARG A 54 1.17 -10.23 -14.79
N TRP A 55 2.01 -10.09 -13.76
CA TRP A 55 1.52 -9.93 -12.39
C TRP A 55 0.58 -8.73 -12.30
N ALA A 56 -0.53 -8.90 -11.58
CA ALA A 56 -1.48 -7.83 -11.33
C ALA A 56 -0.76 -6.67 -10.64
N PRO A 57 -0.95 -5.41 -11.09
CA PRO A 57 -0.33 -4.27 -10.47
C PRO A 57 -0.82 -4.11 -9.02
N VAL A 58 -0.12 -3.28 -8.25
CA VAL A 58 -0.59 -2.88 -6.92
C VAL A 58 -1.96 -2.22 -7.05
N LEU A 59 -2.95 -2.76 -6.33
CA LEU A 59 -4.27 -2.13 -6.21
C LEU A 59 -4.26 -1.15 -5.03
N ILE A 60 -4.74 0.06 -5.29
CA ILE A 60 -5.12 1.03 -4.25
C ILE A 60 -6.62 1.25 -4.40
N ALA A 61 -7.39 1.02 -3.35
CA ALA A 61 -8.83 1.20 -3.35
C ALA A 61 -9.38 1.68 -2.01
N TRP A 62 -10.52 2.38 -2.05
CA TRP A 62 -11.34 2.65 -0.88
C TRP A 62 -12.43 1.59 -0.82
N ALA A 63 -12.63 0.97 0.33
CA ALA A 63 -13.60 -0.09 0.53
C ALA A 63 -14.58 0.30 1.65
N ASP A 64 -15.86 0.03 1.43
CA ASP A 64 -16.89 0.12 2.45
C ASP A 64 -16.66 -1.00 3.49
N PRO A 65 -16.44 -0.68 4.78
CA PRO A 65 -16.20 -1.69 5.80
C PRO A 65 -17.40 -2.61 6.03
N ASP A 66 -18.63 -2.19 5.68
CA ASP A 66 -19.85 -2.99 5.83
C ASP A 66 -20.13 -3.89 4.62
N ASP A 67 -19.49 -3.64 3.46
CA ASP A 67 -19.68 -4.37 2.20
C ASP A 67 -18.37 -4.90 1.59
N SER A 68 -17.35 -5.13 2.42
CA SER A 68 -16.08 -5.74 1.97
C SER A 68 -15.57 -6.80 2.94
N ASP A 69 -14.63 -7.64 2.47
CA ASP A 69 -13.96 -8.65 3.29
C ASP A 69 -12.65 -8.15 3.94
N ILE A 70 -12.37 -6.85 3.82
CA ILE A 70 -11.16 -6.22 4.34
C ILE A 70 -11.26 -6.10 5.87
N PRO A 71 -10.26 -6.58 6.63
CA PRO A 71 -10.32 -6.59 8.09
C PRO A 71 -9.91 -5.24 8.68
N PHE A 72 -10.76 -4.22 8.53
CA PHE A 72 -10.51 -2.91 9.13
C PHE A 72 -10.62 -2.91 10.65
N GLU A 73 -11.32 -3.89 11.25
CA GLU A 73 -11.48 -3.96 12.70
C GLU A 73 -10.58 -5.03 13.35
N ARG A 74 -9.84 -4.64 14.38
CA ARG A 74 -9.07 -5.57 15.21
C ARG A 74 -8.89 -5.04 16.64
N ASP A 75 -9.16 -5.88 17.63
CA ASP A 75 -8.88 -5.60 19.05
C ASP A 75 -9.45 -4.25 19.55
N ASN A 76 -10.68 -3.90 19.13
CA ASN A 76 -11.37 -2.62 19.37
C ASN A 76 -10.69 -1.38 18.73
N HIS A 77 -9.84 -1.58 17.73
CA HIS A 77 -9.35 -0.53 16.84
C HIS A 77 -9.96 -0.69 15.45
N VAL A 78 -10.30 0.44 14.84
CA VAL A 78 -10.67 0.54 13.43
C VAL A 78 -9.47 1.13 12.70
N ALA A 79 -8.95 0.41 11.73
CA ALA A 79 -7.85 0.84 10.88
C ALA A 79 -8.39 1.75 9.77
N ALA A 80 -7.67 2.86 9.53
CA ALA A 80 -7.94 3.75 8.40
C ALA A 80 -7.49 3.15 7.06
N GLY A 81 -6.56 2.20 7.10
CA GLY A 81 -6.06 1.48 5.93
C GLY A 81 -5.41 0.16 6.31
N VAL A 82 -5.26 -0.71 5.30
CA VAL A 82 -4.56 -1.99 5.38
C VAL A 82 -3.84 -2.24 4.07
N ALA A 83 -2.55 -2.55 4.12
CA ALA A 83 -1.77 -3.01 2.96
C ALA A 83 -1.22 -4.43 3.13
N VAL A 84 -1.20 -5.17 2.02
CA VAL A 84 -0.66 -6.52 1.94
C VAL A 84 0.19 -6.66 0.68
N PRO A 85 1.52 -6.76 0.79
CA PRO A 85 2.35 -7.21 -0.32
C PRO A 85 2.07 -8.69 -0.60
N ARG A 86 2.20 -9.12 -1.86
CA ARG A 86 1.88 -10.48 -2.27
C ARG A 86 3.08 -11.17 -2.90
N ILE A 87 3.35 -12.37 -2.40
CA ILE A 87 4.35 -13.31 -2.88
C ILE A 87 3.71 -14.38 -3.77
N PRO A 88 4.41 -14.92 -4.78
CA PRO A 88 3.94 -16.06 -5.55
C PRO A 88 3.97 -17.35 -4.69
N SER A 89 3.05 -18.28 -4.91
CA SER A 89 2.93 -19.54 -4.14
C SER A 89 4.02 -20.59 -4.43
N THR A 90 5.23 -20.17 -4.79
CA THR A 90 6.27 -21.03 -5.36
C THR A 90 7.48 -21.17 -4.41
N ARG A 91 8.34 -22.17 -4.64
CA ARG A 91 9.43 -22.57 -3.71
C ARG A 91 10.68 -21.66 -3.70
N PHE A 92 10.67 -20.56 -4.43
CA PHE A 92 11.78 -19.59 -4.44
C PHE A 92 11.50 -18.46 -3.45
N GLU A 93 12.54 -17.71 -3.10
CA GLU A 93 12.57 -16.63 -2.12
C GLU A 93 11.32 -15.73 -2.15
N ASP A 94 10.92 -15.20 -0.98
CA ASP A 94 9.73 -14.37 -0.75
C ASP A 94 9.82 -13.02 -1.50
N VAL A 95 9.70 -13.01 -2.84
CA VAL A 95 9.70 -11.80 -3.66
C VAL A 95 8.28 -11.25 -3.78
N TYR A 96 8.11 -9.96 -3.49
CA TYR A 96 6.84 -9.27 -3.74
C TYR A 96 6.66 -9.03 -5.25
N VAL A 97 5.58 -9.57 -5.80
CA VAL A 97 5.25 -9.48 -7.23
C VAL A 97 3.98 -8.68 -7.49
N SER A 98 3.18 -8.48 -6.45
CA SER A 98 1.93 -7.74 -6.48
C SER A 98 1.61 -7.25 -5.07
N GLY A 99 0.46 -6.61 -4.89
CA GLY A 99 0.00 -6.16 -3.60
C GLY A 99 -1.32 -5.43 -3.69
N TRP A 100 -1.88 -5.13 -2.54
CA TRP A 100 -3.03 -4.25 -2.46
C TRP A 100 -2.98 -3.42 -1.18
N LEU A 101 -3.59 -2.25 -1.25
CA LEU A 101 -3.83 -1.32 -0.16
C LEU A 101 -5.31 -0.96 -0.23
N ALA A 102 -6.03 -1.20 0.86
CA ALA A 102 -7.42 -0.85 1.04
C ALA A 102 -7.52 0.24 2.10
N LEU A 103 -8.20 1.34 1.78
CA LEU A 103 -8.55 2.39 2.73
C LEU A 103 -10.00 2.24 3.17
N ASN A 104 -10.26 2.49 4.45
CA ASN A 104 -11.60 2.45 4.99
C ASN A 104 -12.37 3.68 4.51
N ALA A 105 -13.44 3.47 3.73
CA ALA A 105 -14.26 4.56 3.19
C ALA A 105 -15.01 5.35 4.27
N ASP A 106 -15.25 4.74 5.44
CA ASP A 106 -15.90 5.38 6.59
C ASP A 106 -14.92 6.12 7.51
N ASP A 107 -13.61 6.06 7.23
CA ASP A 107 -12.64 6.80 8.01
C ASP A 107 -12.92 8.32 7.92
N PRO A 108 -13.11 9.01 9.05
CA PRO A 108 -13.55 10.41 9.05
C PRO A 108 -12.41 11.39 8.73
N ASN A 109 -11.17 10.93 8.55
CA ASN A 109 -10.06 11.83 8.33
C ASN A 109 -10.07 12.39 6.91
N LEU A 110 -9.84 13.69 6.83
CA LEU A 110 -9.82 14.43 5.58
C LEU A 110 -8.56 14.10 4.76
N PRO A 111 -8.62 14.26 3.44
CA PRO A 111 -7.43 14.27 2.59
C PRO A 111 -6.43 15.36 3.02
N GLY A 112 -5.15 15.12 2.79
CA GLY A 112 -4.04 16.04 3.08
C GLY A 112 -2.84 15.41 3.79
N PHE A 113 -1.82 16.24 4.03
CA PHE A 113 -0.56 15.91 4.70
C PHE A 113 -0.18 16.88 5.83
N ASP A 114 -1.11 17.71 6.27
CA ASP A 114 -0.88 18.72 7.31
C ASP A 114 -0.93 18.12 8.73
N LEU A 115 -1.70 17.04 8.93
CA LEU A 115 -1.91 16.39 10.23
C LEU A 115 -1.68 14.88 10.16
N PRO A 116 -1.09 14.24 11.19
CA PRO A 116 -0.74 12.81 11.16
C PRO A 116 -1.89 11.84 10.84
N GLY A 117 -3.12 12.20 11.19
CA GLY A 117 -4.29 11.36 10.92
C GLY A 117 -4.90 11.51 9.54
N GLN A 118 -4.47 12.49 8.73
CA GLN A 118 -5.05 12.69 7.39
C GLN A 118 -4.73 11.51 6.45
N GLN A 119 -5.47 11.41 5.35
CA GLN A 119 -5.34 10.27 4.45
C GLN A 119 -3.95 10.14 3.84
N GLY A 120 -3.25 11.24 3.57
CA GLY A 120 -1.89 11.22 3.03
C GLY A 120 -0.90 10.40 3.88
N PRO A 121 -0.69 10.74 5.16
CA PRO A 121 0.14 9.95 6.06
C PRO A 121 -0.30 8.50 6.21
N VAL A 122 -1.61 8.21 6.23
CA VAL A 122 -2.13 6.84 6.26
C VAL A 122 -1.72 6.08 4.99
N ILE A 123 -1.95 6.64 3.81
CA ILE A 123 -1.53 6.03 2.53
C ILE A 123 -0.02 5.80 2.52
N LEU A 124 0.76 6.76 2.99
CA LEU A 124 2.22 6.66 3.03
C LEU A 124 2.69 5.56 4.00
N HIS A 125 2.02 5.39 5.14
CA HIS A 125 2.25 4.27 6.08
C HIS A 125 1.97 2.92 5.43
N GLU A 126 0.80 2.78 4.80
CA GLU A 126 0.39 1.54 4.14
C GLU A 126 1.30 1.21 2.94
N LEU A 127 1.77 2.20 2.20
CA LEU A 127 2.80 1.98 1.18
C LEU A 127 4.13 1.53 1.80
N GLY A 128 4.48 2.00 2.99
CA GLY A 128 5.63 1.47 3.74
C GLY A 128 5.51 -0.03 4.01
N HIS A 129 4.33 -0.49 4.45
CA HIS A 129 4.03 -1.92 4.58
C HIS A 129 4.12 -2.67 3.26
N LEU A 130 3.58 -2.10 2.18
CA LEU A 130 3.65 -2.67 0.85
C LEU A 130 5.10 -2.86 0.36
N MET A 131 6.00 -1.94 0.71
CA MET A 131 7.43 -2.07 0.42
C MET A 131 8.12 -3.14 1.27
N GLY A 132 7.54 -3.52 2.40
CA GLY A 132 8.07 -4.54 3.32
C GLY A 132 8.49 -4.00 4.69
N LEU A 133 8.21 -2.74 5.01
CA LEU A 133 8.43 -2.24 6.37
C LEU A 133 7.43 -2.87 7.35
N GLY A 134 7.94 -3.22 8.53
CA GLY A 134 7.11 -3.59 9.68
C GLY A 134 6.89 -2.42 10.63
N HIS A 135 6.00 -2.60 11.60
CA HIS A 135 5.81 -1.60 12.64
C HIS A 135 7.03 -1.44 13.54
N VAL A 136 7.25 -0.20 14.00
CA VAL A 136 8.22 0.16 15.01
C VAL A 136 7.56 0.93 16.16
N LYS A 137 8.15 0.91 17.36
CA LYS A 137 7.52 1.51 18.55
C LYS A 137 7.80 3.00 18.73
N THR A 138 8.54 3.61 17.81
CA THR A 138 8.99 5.01 17.92
C THR A 138 7.94 5.94 17.33
N VAL A 139 7.39 6.88 18.12
CA VAL A 139 6.33 7.82 17.67
C VAL A 139 6.80 8.78 16.56
N GLY A 140 8.10 9.03 16.47
CA GLY A 140 8.70 9.84 15.40
C GLY A 140 8.89 9.12 14.06
N GLU A 141 8.49 7.85 13.98
CA GLU A 141 8.46 7.08 12.74
C GLU A 141 7.00 6.96 12.29
N LEU A 142 6.78 7.10 10.98
CA LEU A 142 5.47 6.93 10.37
C LEU A 142 4.99 5.49 10.56
N MET A 143 5.89 4.50 10.53
CA MET A 143 5.56 3.08 10.76
C MET A 143 5.25 2.73 12.22
N HIS A 144 4.93 3.72 13.06
CA HIS A 144 4.34 3.47 14.36
C HIS A 144 2.90 2.93 14.20
N PRO A 145 2.51 1.86 14.93
CA PRO A 145 1.23 1.15 14.69
C PRO A 145 -0.04 1.99 14.95
N SER A 146 0.09 3.12 15.63
CA SER A 146 -1.02 4.07 15.86
C SER A 146 -0.99 5.30 14.93
N GLY A 147 -0.32 5.21 13.77
CA GLY A 147 -0.15 6.32 12.81
C GLY A 147 0.93 7.33 13.20
N GLY A 148 1.71 7.04 14.24
CA GLY A 148 2.79 7.91 14.74
C GLY A 148 2.32 9.27 15.27
N GLY A 149 3.20 10.25 15.18
CA GLY A 149 2.94 11.68 15.44
C GLY A 149 3.55 12.59 14.37
N THR A 150 3.76 12.03 13.18
CA THR A 150 4.41 12.66 12.03
C THR A 150 3.50 12.56 10.80
N VAL A 151 3.75 13.40 9.81
CA VAL A 151 3.06 13.39 8.51
C VAL A 151 3.93 12.84 7.39
N ASP A 152 5.16 12.44 7.72
CA ASP A 152 6.15 11.99 6.74
C ASP A 152 7.07 10.91 7.33
N LEU A 153 7.80 10.23 6.44
CA LEU A 153 8.73 9.15 6.77
C LEU A 153 9.78 9.62 7.78
N GLY A 154 9.91 8.87 8.89
CA GLY A 154 10.95 9.09 9.88
C GLY A 154 12.31 8.54 9.44
N PRO A 155 13.37 8.82 10.21
CA PRO A 155 14.73 8.36 9.88
C PRO A 155 14.85 6.83 9.78
N GLY A 156 14.15 6.08 10.63
CA GLY A 156 14.13 4.62 10.59
C GLY A 156 13.36 4.07 9.38
N ASP A 157 12.23 4.70 9.05
CA ASP A 157 11.45 4.36 7.85
C ASP A 157 12.28 4.57 6.59
N LEU A 158 12.96 5.71 6.48
CA LEU A 158 13.82 6.05 5.34
C LEU A 158 14.98 5.07 5.19
N GLU A 159 15.65 4.69 6.29
CA GLU A 159 16.74 3.71 6.23
C GLU A 159 16.23 2.32 5.84
N GLY A 160 15.06 1.91 6.33
CA GLY A 160 14.42 0.66 5.92
C GLY A 160 14.09 0.65 4.43
N LEU A 161 13.46 1.71 3.91
CA LEU A 161 13.13 1.85 2.48
C LEU A 161 14.39 1.88 1.61
N ARG A 162 15.47 2.51 2.07
CA ARG A 162 16.75 2.51 1.37
C ARG A 162 17.32 1.10 1.24
N GLN A 163 17.22 0.27 2.29
CA GLN A 163 17.66 -1.14 2.28
C GLN A 163 16.75 -2.06 1.47
N LEU A 164 15.56 -1.59 1.07
CA LEU A 164 14.64 -2.30 0.18
C LEU A 164 14.66 -1.68 -1.24
N GLY A 165 15.50 -0.66 -1.44
CA GLY A 165 15.46 0.21 -2.60
C GLY A 165 16.19 -0.34 -3.82
N ALA A 166 16.06 0.36 -4.94
CA ALA A 166 16.59 -0.03 -6.24
C ALA A 166 18.12 -0.22 -6.26
N SER A 167 18.86 0.41 -5.34
CA SER A 167 20.31 0.25 -5.21
C SER A 167 20.74 -1.15 -4.80
N GLU A 168 19.85 -1.92 -4.18
CA GLU A 168 20.12 -3.28 -3.71
C GLU A 168 19.99 -4.33 -4.83
N GLY A 169 19.52 -3.92 -6.03
CA GLY A 169 19.39 -4.77 -7.21
C GLY A 169 18.02 -5.43 -7.34
N CYS A 170 17.78 -6.06 -8.50
CA CYS A 170 16.52 -6.76 -8.79
C CYS A 170 16.62 -8.24 -8.41
N LEU A 171 15.59 -8.75 -7.75
CA LEU A 171 15.44 -10.18 -7.50
C LEU A 171 14.88 -10.88 -8.75
N PRO A 172 15.29 -12.12 -9.05
CA PRO A 172 14.67 -12.90 -10.11
C PRO A 172 13.24 -13.26 -9.71
N VAL A 173 12.30 -13.07 -10.65
CA VAL A 173 10.89 -13.43 -10.48
C VAL A 173 10.52 -14.40 -11.58
N MET A 174 9.72 -15.42 -11.27
CA MET A 174 9.18 -16.30 -12.29
C MET A 174 8.09 -15.60 -13.10
N GLU A 175 7.90 -16.02 -14.34
CA GLU A 175 6.73 -15.60 -15.11
C GLU A 175 5.45 -16.07 -14.40
N PRO A 176 4.36 -15.27 -14.44
CA PRO A 176 3.07 -15.74 -13.96
C PRO A 176 2.69 -17.02 -14.69
N ILE A 177 2.30 -18.04 -13.94
CA ILE A 177 1.74 -19.26 -14.49
C ILE A 177 0.29 -19.34 -14.03
N ASP A 178 -0.61 -19.77 -14.92
CA ASP A 178 -1.96 -20.17 -14.53
C ASP A 178 -1.84 -21.21 -13.40
N ALA A 179 -2.38 -20.89 -12.23
CA ALA A 179 -2.38 -21.76 -11.05
C ALA A 179 -3.44 -22.86 -11.15
#